data_AF-A0AAD8AAQ1-F1
#
_entry.id   AF-A0AAD8AAQ1-F1
#
_cell.length_a   1.000
_cell.length_b   1.000
_cell.length_c   1.000
_cell.angle_alpha   90.00
_cell.angle_beta   90.00
_cell.angle_gamma   90.00
#
_symmetry.space_group_name_H-M   'P 1'
#
loop_
_entity.id
_entity.type
_entity.pdbx_description
1 polymer ?
#
loop_
_entity_poly.entity_id
_entity_poly.type
_entity_poly.pdbx_seq_one_letter_code
_entity_poly.pdbx_strand_id
1 'polypeptide(L)'
;MNCLISQYAAAITWTGYKGIKVSMETIHIQRAKELKELYYIMCQQDTTIEERIELLISLKYALKSYNPMMTNELISLFEREVNCLVRGVRPQDLALLRKRTQKLFLELMKDPEFNPEAAKHVSDWLGNQEDAYLCRRCQTLKPANDFAVLQNKIDTCKSCSWLDDIARTRIDFQPIRHIIRSLRKDERTRKCLSSLAFIMQDKDFYYLIMNIWHCQSPISEERDIKRLCLARWDVERDWTPWNCILLTPVELLVHNEITHVEQIYDKNLIAEVGYKHKMAKFKFLHLCKFDKQYTQSGLWFAQSKQMSSGSEDS
;
A
#
# COMPACT_ATOMS: atom_id res chain seq x y z
N MET A 1 -6.54 -9.46 25.17
CA MET A 1 -5.91 -10.42 24.24
C MET A 1 -6.85 -11.53 23.79
N ASN A 2 -7.57 -12.24 24.68
CA ASN A 2 -8.51 -13.31 24.28
C ASN A 2 -9.70 -12.87 23.38
N CYS A 3 -10.02 -11.57 23.37
CA CYS A 3 -11.08 -11.01 22.52
C CYS A 3 -10.71 -11.07 21.01
N LEU A 4 -9.45 -10.82 20.64
CA LEU A 4 -8.99 -10.76 19.24
C LEU A 4 -9.05 -12.11 18.53
N ILE A 5 -8.62 -13.16 19.22
CA ILE A 5 -8.68 -14.54 18.72
C ILE A 5 -10.13 -14.93 18.40
N SER A 6 -11.06 -14.49 19.24
CA SER A 6 -12.49 -14.75 19.03
C SER A 6 -13.09 -13.91 17.90
N GLN A 7 -12.52 -12.73 17.62
CA GLN A 7 -12.90 -11.91 16.46
C GLN A 7 -12.48 -12.56 15.15
N TYR A 8 -11.25 -13.09 15.04
CA TYR A 8 -10.77 -13.77 13.82
C TYR A 8 -11.59 -15.02 13.48
N ALA A 9 -12.08 -15.71 14.52
CA ALA A 9 -12.85 -16.94 14.40
C ALA A 9 -14.37 -16.72 14.22
N ALA A 10 -14.83 -15.46 14.18
CA ALA A 10 -16.25 -15.14 14.07
C ALA A 10 -16.75 -15.31 12.63
N ALA A 11 -17.89 -15.99 12.47
CA ALA A 11 -18.53 -16.13 11.17
C ALA A 11 -19.11 -14.78 10.71
N ILE A 12 -19.13 -14.57 9.39
CA ILE A 12 -19.75 -13.37 8.81
C ILE A 12 -21.25 -13.58 8.83
N THR A 13 -21.98 -12.71 9.54
CA THR A 13 -23.44 -12.79 9.65
C THR A 13 -24.12 -11.59 9.02
N TRP A 14 -25.16 -11.81 8.21
CA TRP A 14 -26.01 -10.76 7.69
C TRP A 14 -27.48 -11.19 7.65
N THR A 15 -28.39 -10.23 7.59
CA THR A 15 -29.82 -10.48 7.42
C THR A 15 -30.15 -10.55 5.93
N GLY A 16 -30.55 -11.73 5.48
CA GLY A 16 -31.04 -11.98 4.13
C GLY A 16 -32.52 -11.59 3.95
N TYR A 17 -33.11 -12.07 2.86
CA TYR A 17 -34.51 -11.83 2.53
C TYR A 17 -35.45 -12.35 3.64
N LYS A 18 -36.52 -11.59 3.94
CA LYS A 18 -37.48 -11.86 5.03
C LYS A 18 -36.90 -11.88 6.45
N GLY A 19 -35.74 -11.24 6.69
CA GLY A 19 -35.17 -11.14 8.04
C GLY A 19 -34.47 -12.42 8.53
N ILE A 20 -34.23 -13.38 7.65
CA ILE A 20 -33.49 -14.61 7.98
C ILE A 20 -32.02 -14.26 8.16
N LYS A 21 -31.44 -14.62 9.32
CA LYS A 21 -30.00 -14.47 9.55
C LYS A 21 -29.25 -15.56 8.80
N VAL A 22 -28.35 -15.16 7.91
CA VAL A 22 -27.45 -16.05 7.17
C VAL A 22 -26.05 -15.89 7.75
N SER A 23 -25.39 -17.02 8.00
CA SER A 23 -24.01 -17.10 8.48
C SER A 23 -23.13 -17.74 7.40
N MET A 24 -21.97 -17.16 7.14
CA MET A 24 -20.98 -17.68 6.21
C MET A 24 -19.62 -17.82 6.88
N GLU A 25 -19.01 -18.97 6.65
CA GLU A 25 -17.66 -19.28 7.08
C GLU A 25 -16.78 -19.42 5.85
N THR A 26 -15.73 -18.60 5.78
CA THR A 26 -14.70 -18.73 4.75
C THR A 26 -13.66 -19.76 5.19
N ILE A 27 -12.86 -20.25 4.24
CA ILE A 27 -11.72 -21.14 4.53
C ILE A 27 -10.74 -20.46 5.52
N HIS A 28 -10.57 -19.14 5.41
CA HIS A 28 -9.75 -18.35 6.31
C HIS A 28 -10.34 -18.28 7.73
N ILE A 29 -11.66 -18.11 7.90
CA ILE A 29 -12.35 -18.15 9.22
C ILE A 29 -12.23 -19.54 9.84
N GLN A 30 -12.40 -20.60 9.04
CA GLN A 30 -12.19 -21.97 9.49
C GLN A 30 -10.76 -22.16 10.02
N ARG A 31 -9.76 -21.66 9.29
CA ARG A 31 -8.36 -21.68 9.73
C ARG A 31 -8.13 -20.90 11.03
N ALA A 32 -8.76 -19.75 11.20
CA ALA A 32 -8.67 -18.96 12.43
C ALA A 32 -9.31 -19.70 13.63
N LYS A 33 -10.41 -20.45 13.41
CA LYS A 33 -11.00 -21.33 14.43
C LYS A 33 -10.05 -22.46 14.83
N GLU A 34 -9.43 -23.13 13.87
CA GLU A 34 -8.44 -24.18 14.17
C GLU A 34 -7.28 -23.63 15.03
N LEU A 35 -6.72 -22.47 14.65
CA LEU A 35 -5.66 -21.82 15.41
C LEU A 35 -6.11 -21.42 16.82
N LYS A 36 -7.36 -20.95 16.96
CA LYS A 36 -7.97 -20.64 18.25
C LYS A 36 -8.08 -21.87 19.15
N GLU A 37 -8.52 -23.01 18.61
CA GLU A 37 -8.57 -24.27 19.36
C GLU A 37 -7.18 -24.74 19.77
N LEU A 38 -6.19 -24.68 18.87
CA LEU A 38 -4.80 -25.00 19.21
C LEU A 38 -4.26 -24.11 20.32
N TYR A 39 -4.58 -22.81 20.32
CA TYR A 39 -4.20 -21.88 21.38
C TYR A 39 -4.83 -22.27 22.73
N TYR A 40 -6.12 -22.62 22.76
CA TYR A 40 -6.78 -23.04 23.99
C TYR A 40 -6.23 -24.35 24.54
N ILE A 41 -6.03 -25.34 23.68
CA ILE A 41 -5.38 -26.61 24.05
C ILE A 41 -3.99 -26.34 24.65
N MET A 42 -3.19 -25.48 24.00
CA MET A 42 -1.87 -25.09 24.51
C MET A 42 -1.93 -24.42 25.90
N CYS A 43 -2.99 -23.66 26.19
CA CYS A 43 -3.16 -22.93 27.44
C CYS A 43 -3.69 -23.78 28.61
N GLN A 44 -4.11 -25.02 28.38
CA GLN A 44 -4.60 -25.91 29.44
C GLN A 44 -3.54 -26.13 30.53
N GLN A 45 -3.94 -25.96 31.79
CA GLN A 45 -3.06 -26.05 32.97
C GLN A 45 -3.35 -27.30 33.82
N ASP A 46 -4.57 -27.85 33.74
CA ASP A 46 -5.03 -28.99 34.53
C ASP A 46 -4.76 -30.31 33.78
N THR A 47 -3.49 -30.68 33.66
CA THR A 47 -3.05 -31.90 32.96
C THR A 47 -1.96 -32.60 33.76
N THR A 48 -1.88 -33.93 33.64
CA THR A 48 -0.74 -34.68 34.14
C THR A 48 0.52 -34.35 33.33
N ILE A 49 1.69 -34.72 33.84
CA ILE A 49 2.96 -34.46 33.15
C ILE A 49 3.02 -35.24 31.83
N GLU A 50 2.57 -36.50 31.82
CA GLU A 50 2.54 -37.31 30.60
C GLU A 50 1.61 -36.69 29.53
N GLU A 51 0.36 -36.37 29.91
CA GLU A 51 -0.61 -35.74 29.00
C GLU A 51 -0.10 -34.41 28.44
N ARG A 52 0.58 -33.61 29.28
CA ARG A 52 1.16 -32.33 28.85
C ARG A 52 2.26 -32.54 27.81
N ILE A 53 3.11 -33.55 27.98
CA ILE A 53 4.17 -33.88 27.03
C ILE A 53 3.55 -34.36 25.71
N GLU A 54 2.57 -35.25 25.74
CA GLU A 54 1.87 -35.74 24.54
C GLU A 54 1.18 -34.61 23.78
N LEU A 55 0.55 -33.68 24.50
CA LEU A 55 -0.08 -32.49 23.93
C LEU A 55 0.95 -31.60 23.22
N LEU A 56 2.08 -31.30 23.86
CA LEU A 56 3.14 -30.47 23.26
C LEU A 56 3.75 -31.12 22.01
N ILE A 57 3.91 -32.44 22.02
CA ILE A 57 4.37 -33.21 20.86
C ILE A 57 3.34 -33.11 19.72
N SER A 58 2.05 -33.27 20.04
CA SER A 58 0.96 -33.17 19.07
C SER A 58 0.88 -31.77 18.43
N LEU A 59 1.01 -30.71 19.24
CA LEU A 59 1.07 -29.33 18.76
C LEU A 59 2.28 -29.10 17.85
N LYS A 60 3.46 -29.63 18.22
CA LYS A 60 4.66 -29.58 17.37
C LYS A 60 4.39 -30.23 16.01
N TYR A 61 3.73 -31.39 15.96
CA TYR A 61 3.40 -32.05 14.69
C TYR A 61 2.39 -31.25 13.86
N ALA A 62 1.37 -30.68 14.49
CA ALA A 62 0.39 -29.82 13.80
C ALA A 62 1.06 -28.61 13.11
N LEU A 63 2.05 -28.00 13.78
CA LEU A 63 2.77 -26.82 13.28
C LEU A 63 3.83 -27.12 12.20
N LYS A 64 4.19 -28.40 11.96
CA LYS A 64 5.11 -28.76 10.87
C LYS A 64 4.59 -28.43 9.48
N SER A 65 3.27 -28.33 9.33
CA SER A 65 2.61 -27.98 8.06
C SER A 65 2.77 -26.50 7.68
N TYR A 66 3.24 -25.65 8.60
CA TYR A 66 3.39 -24.20 8.42
C TYR A 66 4.83 -23.84 8.07
N ASN A 67 5.04 -22.60 7.61
CA ASN A 67 6.36 -22.06 7.29
C ASN A 67 7.32 -22.19 8.49
N PRO A 68 8.43 -22.95 8.36
CA PRO A 68 9.38 -23.15 9.45
C PRO A 68 9.98 -21.84 9.98
N MET A 69 10.16 -20.82 9.13
CA MET A 69 10.72 -19.54 9.57
C MET A 69 9.87 -18.87 10.65
N MET A 70 8.55 -19.10 10.65
CA MET A 70 7.63 -18.54 11.64
C MET A 70 7.47 -19.44 12.87
N THR A 71 7.48 -20.77 12.69
CA THR A 71 7.12 -21.72 13.77
C THR A 71 8.32 -22.27 14.54
N ASN A 72 9.55 -22.12 14.04
CA ASN A 72 10.74 -22.70 14.67
C ASN A 72 10.97 -22.24 16.12
N GLU A 73 10.81 -20.94 16.41
CA GLU A 73 10.97 -20.44 17.79
C GLU A 73 9.90 -21.06 18.70
N LEU A 74 8.64 -21.12 18.25
CA LEU A 74 7.54 -21.70 19.01
C LEU A 74 7.76 -23.21 19.28
N ILE A 75 8.19 -23.96 18.26
CA ILE A 75 8.54 -25.38 18.40
C ILE A 75 9.69 -25.56 19.39
N SER A 76 10.71 -24.71 19.33
CA SER A 76 11.84 -24.77 20.27
C SER A 76 11.42 -24.55 21.73
N LEU A 77 10.41 -23.70 21.97
CA LEU A 77 9.84 -23.48 23.30
C LEU A 77 9.05 -24.69 23.79
N PHE A 78 8.31 -25.37 22.90
CA PHE A 78 7.64 -26.63 23.24
C PHE A 78 8.64 -27.72 23.61
N GLU A 79 9.69 -27.91 22.80
CA GLU A 79 10.74 -28.89 23.09
C GLU A 79 11.47 -28.58 24.40
N ARG A 80 11.69 -27.30 24.70
CA ARG A 80 12.26 -26.87 25.97
C ARG A 80 11.35 -27.20 27.15
N GLU A 81 10.04 -26.98 27.04
CA GLU A 81 9.08 -27.36 28.08
C GLU A 81 9.10 -28.89 28.29
N VAL A 82 9.04 -29.68 27.22
CA VAL A 82 9.13 -31.15 27.29
C VAL A 82 10.42 -31.60 27.97
N ASN A 83 11.57 -31.06 27.57
CA ASN A 83 12.86 -31.41 28.17
C ASN A 83 12.93 -31.09 29.66
N CYS A 84 12.33 -29.98 30.10
CA CYS A 84 12.24 -29.64 31.51
C CYS A 84 11.35 -30.63 32.28
N LEU A 85 10.20 -30.99 31.71
CA LEU A 85 9.26 -31.94 32.34
C LEU A 85 9.87 -33.35 32.46
N VAL A 86 10.53 -33.84 31.41
CA VAL A 86 11.23 -35.14 31.42
C VAL A 86 12.34 -35.17 32.47
N ARG A 87 12.97 -34.03 32.76
CA ARG A 87 14.01 -33.89 33.80
C ARG A 87 13.45 -33.66 35.22
N GLY A 88 12.12 -33.71 35.39
CA GLY A 88 11.48 -33.56 36.70
C GLY A 88 11.40 -32.11 37.21
N VAL A 89 11.53 -31.10 36.34
CA VAL A 89 11.30 -29.71 36.73
C VAL A 89 9.82 -29.53 37.09
N ARG A 90 9.55 -28.87 38.22
CA ARG A 90 8.17 -28.69 38.71
C ARG A 90 7.37 -27.81 37.74
N PRO A 91 6.10 -28.15 37.43
CA PRO A 91 5.27 -27.36 36.50
C PRO A 91 5.12 -25.88 36.89
N GLN A 92 5.15 -25.56 38.19
CA GLN A 92 5.06 -24.20 38.72
C GLN A 92 6.24 -23.33 38.26
N ASP A 93 7.44 -23.91 38.18
CA ASP A 93 8.66 -23.21 37.77
C ASP A 93 8.69 -22.93 36.25
N LEU A 94 7.79 -23.58 35.49
CA LEU A 94 7.64 -23.40 34.04
C LEU A 94 6.62 -22.31 33.66
N ALA A 95 6.00 -21.63 34.64
CA ALA A 95 4.97 -20.63 34.39
C ALA A 95 5.43 -19.50 33.45
N LEU A 96 6.67 -19.02 33.61
CA LEU A 96 7.23 -17.98 32.73
C LEU A 96 7.49 -18.49 31.32
N LEU A 97 7.97 -19.72 31.18
CA LEU A 97 8.16 -20.35 29.87
C LEU A 97 6.83 -20.49 29.15
N ARG A 98 5.80 -21.02 29.83
CA ARG A 98 4.44 -21.16 29.28
C ARG A 98 3.85 -19.81 28.87
N LYS A 99 4.01 -18.76 29.67
CA LYS A 99 3.58 -17.39 29.30
C LYS A 99 4.31 -16.88 28.06
N ARG A 100 5.61 -17.13 27.92
CA ARG A 100 6.38 -16.76 26.73
C ARG A 100 5.85 -17.50 25.49
N THR A 101 5.63 -18.81 25.60
CA THR A 101 5.10 -19.65 24.52
C THR A 101 3.72 -19.17 24.08
N GLN A 102 2.82 -18.89 25.04
CA GLN A 102 1.49 -18.34 24.78
C GLN A 102 1.56 -16.99 24.07
N LYS A 103 2.41 -16.08 24.55
CA LYS A 103 2.59 -14.76 23.93
C LYS A 103 3.10 -14.89 22.49
N LEU A 104 4.10 -15.74 22.25
CA LEU A 104 4.65 -15.95 20.91
C LEU A 104 3.57 -16.49 19.95
N PHE A 105 2.77 -17.46 20.38
CA PHE A 105 1.65 -17.97 19.58
C PHE A 105 0.66 -16.86 19.22
N LEU A 106 0.34 -15.97 20.17
CA LEU A 106 -0.54 -14.82 19.91
C LEU A 106 0.04 -13.82 18.92
N GLU A 107 1.35 -13.58 18.95
CA GLU A 107 2.00 -12.71 17.96
C GLU A 107 1.97 -13.34 16.57
N LEU A 108 2.23 -14.66 16.46
CA LEU A 108 2.10 -15.38 15.19
C LEU A 108 0.67 -15.32 14.65
N MET A 109 -0.34 -15.46 15.51
CA MET A 109 -1.75 -15.35 15.10
C MET A 109 -2.16 -13.98 14.52
N LYS A 110 -1.37 -12.93 14.75
CA LYS A 110 -1.58 -11.60 14.16
C LYS A 110 -0.91 -11.45 12.80
N ASP A 111 -0.01 -12.36 12.42
CA ASP A 111 0.69 -12.30 11.14
C ASP A 111 -0.22 -12.85 10.02
N PRO A 112 -0.49 -12.08 8.95
CA PRO A 112 -1.25 -12.54 7.78
C PRO A 112 -0.71 -13.80 7.10
N GLU A 113 0.60 -14.02 7.14
CA GLU A 113 1.22 -15.21 6.55
C GLU A 113 0.88 -16.47 7.36
N PHE A 114 0.73 -16.33 8.67
CA PHE A 114 0.39 -17.43 9.58
C PHE A 114 -1.13 -17.61 9.75
N ASN A 115 -1.87 -16.50 9.83
CA ASN A 115 -3.32 -16.44 9.92
C ASN A 115 -3.88 -15.47 8.87
N PRO A 116 -4.37 -15.98 7.72
CA PRO A 116 -4.90 -15.13 6.65
C PRO A 116 -6.06 -14.20 7.06
N GLU A 117 -6.86 -14.56 8.06
CA GLU A 117 -7.91 -13.65 8.58
C GLU A 117 -7.32 -12.42 9.30
N ALA A 118 -6.11 -12.53 9.86
CA ALA A 118 -5.46 -11.42 10.53
C ALA A 118 -5.32 -10.21 9.60
N ALA A 119 -5.12 -10.41 8.29
CA ALA A 119 -5.01 -9.36 7.28
C ALA A 119 -6.18 -8.36 7.31
N LYS A 120 -7.41 -8.82 7.57
CA LYS A 120 -8.60 -7.95 7.65
C LYS A 120 -8.56 -7.04 8.87
N HIS A 121 -7.83 -7.45 9.90
CA HIS A 121 -7.64 -6.74 11.15
C HIS A 121 -6.29 -6.01 11.22
N VAL A 122 -5.36 -6.23 10.29
CA VAL A 122 -4.07 -5.50 10.22
C VAL A 122 -4.27 -3.99 10.06
N SER A 123 -5.39 -3.56 9.46
CA SER A 123 -5.85 -2.16 9.43
C SER A 123 -5.86 -1.50 10.82
N ASP A 124 -6.09 -2.27 11.89
CA ASP A 124 -6.10 -1.77 13.27
C ASP A 124 -4.73 -1.83 13.96
N TRP A 125 -3.79 -2.68 13.52
CA TRP A 125 -2.57 -2.98 14.28
C TRP A 125 -1.28 -2.38 13.72
N LEU A 126 -1.21 -2.06 12.42
CA LEU A 126 -0.03 -1.40 11.83
C LEU A 126 -0.24 0.08 11.46
N GLY A 127 -1.40 0.69 11.75
CA GLY A 127 -1.68 2.03 11.23
C GLY A 127 -2.72 2.91 11.90
N ASN A 128 -3.31 2.58 13.05
CA ASN A 128 -4.35 3.43 13.67
C ASN A 128 -4.11 3.74 15.17
N GLN A 129 -2.87 4.05 15.50
CA GLN A 129 -2.58 5.14 16.45
C GLN A 129 -1.75 6.23 15.76
N GLU A 130 -1.97 6.46 14.46
CA GLU A 130 -1.73 7.81 13.97
C GLU A 130 -2.87 8.64 14.53
N ASP A 131 -2.59 9.47 15.53
CA ASP A 131 -3.51 10.49 16.00
C ASP A 131 -4.12 11.16 14.77
N ALA A 132 -5.42 10.94 14.55
CA ALA A 132 -6.13 11.54 13.44
C ALA A 132 -6.41 12.99 13.83
N TYR A 133 -5.74 13.92 13.17
CA TYR A 133 -5.91 15.35 13.41
C TYR A 133 -6.97 15.91 12.48
N LEU A 134 -7.82 16.79 13.01
CA LEU A 134 -8.80 17.52 12.22
C LEU A 134 -8.11 18.70 11.53
N CYS A 135 -8.15 18.72 10.20
CA CYS A 135 -7.75 19.91 9.48
C CYS A 135 -8.82 20.99 9.61
N ARG A 136 -8.47 22.17 10.14
CA ARG A 136 -9.42 23.29 10.32
C ARG A 136 -9.96 23.87 9.02
N ARG A 137 -9.28 23.62 7.89
CA ARG A 137 -9.63 24.23 6.60
C ARG A 137 -10.54 23.36 5.72
N CYS A 138 -10.25 22.06 5.61
CA CYS A 138 -11.12 21.12 4.89
C CYS A 138 -12.06 20.33 5.80
N GLN A 139 -11.94 20.47 7.12
CA GLN A 139 -12.78 19.78 8.11
C GLN A 139 -12.75 18.24 7.99
N THR A 140 -11.69 17.69 7.40
CA THR A 140 -11.47 16.24 7.29
C THR A 140 -10.47 15.77 8.33
N LEU A 141 -10.76 14.65 8.98
CA LEU A 141 -9.80 13.91 9.79
C LEU A 141 -8.74 13.28 8.90
N LYS A 142 -7.47 13.51 9.23
CA LYS A 142 -6.33 13.01 8.46
C LYS A 142 -5.21 12.54 9.39
N PRO A 143 -4.37 11.60 8.94
CA PRO A 143 -3.22 11.15 9.72
C PRO A 143 -2.23 12.27 10.00
N ALA A 144 -1.46 12.17 11.09
CA ALA A 144 -0.41 13.14 11.45
C ALA A 144 0.56 13.43 10.30
N ASN A 145 0.89 12.40 9.50
CA ASN A 145 1.81 12.52 8.37
C ASN A 145 1.26 13.39 7.22
N ASP A 146 -0.05 13.64 7.19
CA ASP A 146 -0.70 14.53 6.24
C ASP A 146 -0.68 16.00 6.67
N PHE A 147 -0.06 16.33 7.80
CA PHE A 147 0.13 17.71 8.28
C PHE A 147 1.59 18.12 8.19
N ALA A 148 1.83 19.40 7.91
CA ALA A 148 3.16 19.98 8.04
C ALA A 148 3.37 20.38 9.51
N VAL A 149 4.36 19.80 10.19
CA VAL A 149 4.73 20.22 11.55
C VAL A 149 5.54 21.49 11.44
N LEU A 150 4.86 22.62 11.26
CA LEU A 150 5.46 23.95 11.34
C LEU A 150 4.99 24.57 12.66
N GLN A 151 5.94 24.91 13.54
CA GLN A 151 5.69 25.70 14.76
C GLN A 151 4.74 25.03 15.79
N ASN A 152 4.94 23.74 16.09
CA ASN A 152 4.25 23.01 17.17
C ASN A 152 2.70 23.04 17.14
N LYS A 153 2.08 23.39 16.01
CA LYS A 153 0.62 23.33 15.83
C LYS A 153 0.27 22.51 14.59
N ILE A 154 -0.56 21.50 14.78
CA ILE A 154 -1.12 20.66 13.73
C ILE A 154 -2.53 21.19 13.44
N ASP A 155 -2.66 22.19 12.56
CA ASP A 155 -3.94 22.86 12.30
C ASP A 155 -4.46 22.69 10.85
N THR A 156 -3.54 22.53 9.91
CA THR A 156 -3.80 22.54 8.47
C THR A 156 -3.04 21.42 7.77
N CYS A 157 -3.77 20.61 7.00
CA CYS A 157 -3.15 19.52 6.25
C CYS A 157 -2.29 20.07 5.10
N LYS A 158 -1.28 19.31 4.68
CA LYS A 158 -0.37 19.62 3.57
C LYS A 158 -1.12 20.01 2.30
N SER A 159 -2.24 19.35 2.01
CA SER A 159 -3.10 19.70 0.87
C SER A 159 -3.68 21.11 0.97
N CYS A 160 -4.18 21.48 2.16
CA CYS A 160 -4.76 22.79 2.42
C CYS A 160 -3.69 23.89 2.53
N SER A 161 -2.53 23.57 3.12
CA SER A 161 -1.37 24.46 3.13
C SER A 161 -0.91 24.75 1.70
N TRP A 162 -0.79 23.71 0.86
CA TRP A 162 -0.41 23.87 -0.54
C TRP A 162 -1.42 24.70 -1.33
N LEU A 163 -2.73 24.47 -1.14
CA LEU A 163 -3.77 25.32 -1.74
C LEU A 163 -3.68 26.78 -1.27
N ASP A 164 -3.31 27.01 -0.01
CA ASP A 164 -3.08 28.37 0.51
C ASP A 164 -1.85 29.02 -0.09
N ASP A 165 -0.73 28.28 -0.17
CA ASP A 165 0.51 28.74 -0.78
C ASP A 165 0.28 29.07 -2.26
N ILE A 166 -0.54 28.30 -2.98
CA ILE A 166 -0.97 28.60 -4.35
C ILE A 166 -1.81 29.86 -4.41
N ALA A 167 -2.83 29.97 -3.55
CA ALA A 167 -3.72 31.13 -3.53
C ALA A 167 -2.92 32.42 -3.23
N ARG A 168 -1.93 32.33 -2.33
CA ARG A 168 -1.00 33.41 -2.00
C ARG A 168 -0.03 33.73 -3.15
N THR A 169 0.46 32.72 -3.87
CA THR A 169 1.39 32.90 -4.99
C THR A 169 0.71 33.29 -6.31
N ARG A 170 -0.63 33.30 -6.39
CA ARG A 170 -1.42 33.67 -7.58
C ARG A 170 -0.99 32.93 -8.85
N ILE A 171 -0.54 31.68 -8.73
CA ILE A 171 -0.08 30.89 -9.87
C ILE A 171 -1.30 30.44 -10.68
N ASP A 172 -1.40 30.89 -11.93
CA ASP A 172 -2.43 30.41 -12.86
C ASP A 172 -2.13 28.95 -13.24
N PHE A 173 -2.99 28.05 -12.78
CA PHE A 173 -2.86 26.61 -12.98
C PHE A 173 -3.54 26.14 -14.28
N GLN A 174 -4.25 27.01 -14.99
CA GLN A 174 -4.93 26.66 -16.24
C GLN A 174 -3.98 26.10 -17.30
N PRO A 175 -2.76 26.64 -17.51
CA PRO A 175 -1.80 26.06 -18.47
C PRO A 175 -1.43 24.62 -18.11
N ILE A 176 -1.19 24.33 -16.84
CA ILE A 176 -0.81 22.98 -16.38
C ILE A 176 -1.99 22.02 -16.52
N ARG A 177 -3.20 22.45 -16.15
CA ARG A 177 -4.41 21.66 -16.39
C ARG A 177 -4.65 21.39 -17.87
N HIS A 178 -4.32 22.33 -18.75
CA HIS A 178 -4.40 22.11 -20.18
C HIS A 178 -3.45 20.99 -20.64
N ILE A 179 -2.19 21.00 -20.17
CA ILE A 179 -1.22 19.92 -20.42
C ILE A 179 -1.73 18.57 -19.94
N ILE A 180 -2.23 18.50 -18.69
CA ILE A 180 -2.74 17.26 -18.10
C ILE A 180 -3.95 16.73 -18.90
N ARG A 181 -4.87 17.62 -19.30
CA ARG A 181 -6.03 17.24 -20.12
C ARG A 181 -5.61 16.71 -21.49
N SER A 182 -4.62 17.35 -22.13
CA SER A 182 -4.07 16.89 -23.42
C SER A 182 -3.44 15.51 -23.29
N LEU A 183 -2.57 15.31 -22.29
CA LEU A 183 -1.93 14.03 -22.02
C LEU A 183 -2.96 12.92 -21.77
N ARG A 184 -3.94 13.17 -20.90
CA ARG A 184 -5.00 12.19 -20.59
C ARG A 184 -5.88 11.88 -21.80
N LYS A 185 -6.07 12.84 -22.71
CA LYS A 185 -6.80 12.62 -23.97
C LYS A 185 -5.99 11.70 -24.89
N ASP A 186 -4.68 11.93 -25.02
CA ASP A 186 -3.79 11.12 -25.85
C ASP A 186 -3.65 9.68 -25.32
N GLU A 187 -3.61 9.48 -24.00
CA GLU A 187 -3.59 8.14 -23.42
C GLU A 187 -4.91 7.38 -23.66
N ARG A 188 -6.05 8.08 -23.64
CA ARG A 188 -7.36 7.48 -23.95
C ARG A 188 -7.49 7.09 -25.42
N THR A 189 -7.01 7.92 -26.35
CA THR A 189 -7.06 7.59 -27.78
C THR A 189 -6.21 6.36 -28.10
N ARG A 190 -5.08 6.17 -27.38
CA ARG A 190 -4.22 4.98 -27.47
C ARG A 190 -4.72 3.76 -26.69
N LYS A 191 -5.84 3.86 -25.97
CA LYS A 191 -6.43 2.81 -25.11
C LYS A 191 -5.51 2.33 -23.97
N CYS A 192 -4.55 3.15 -23.55
CA CYS A 192 -3.62 2.85 -22.46
C CYS A 192 -4.19 3.34 -21.12
N LEU A 193 -5.25 2.67 -20.67
CA LEU A 193 -6.00 3.08 -19.49
C LEU A 193 -5.22 2.82 -18.18
N SER A 194 -4.31 1.84 -18.18
CA SER A 194 -3.36 1.53 -17.09
C SER A 194 -2.35 2.63 -16.77
N SER A 195 -2.25 3.66 -17.61
CA SER A 195 -1.28 4.74 -17.47
C SER A 195 -1.37 5.48 -16.13
N LEU A 196 -0.20 5.77 -15.54
CA LEU A 196 -0.12 6.54 -14.29
C LEU A 196 -0.64 7.98 -14.44
N ALA A 197 -0.85 8.45 -15.69
CA ALA A 197 -1.45 9.75 -15.98
C ALA A 197 -2.85 9.93 -15.34
N PHE A 198 -3.59 8.84 -15.14
CA PHE A 198 -4.93 8.88 -14.54
C PHE A 198 -4.92 8.87 -13.01
N ILE A 199 -3.84 8.37 -12.39
CA ILE A 199 -3.69 8.24 -10.94
C ILE A 199 -3.07 9.50 -10.33
N MET A 200 -2.10 10.11 -11.03
CA MET A 200 -1.40 11.30 -10.54
C MET A 200 -2.33 12.51 -10.37
N GLN A 201 -2.12 13.26 -9.28
CA GLN A 201 -2.87 14.48 -8.97
C GLN A 201 -2.21 15.71 -9.60
N ASP A 202 -2.96 16.81 -9.71
CA ASP A 202 -2.50 18.10 -10.24
C ASP A 202 -1.16 18.55 -9.60
N LYS A 203 -1.00 18.38 -8.29
CA LYS A 203 0.24 18.71 -7.54
C LYS A 203 1.46 17.90 -8.01
N ASP A 204 1.24 16.65 -8.40
CA ASP A 204 2.30 15.73 -8.81
C ASP A 204 2.80 16.12 -10.20
N PHE A 205 1.87 16.48 -11.09
CA PHE A 205 2.19 17.07 -12.40
C PHE A 205 2.88 18.43 -12.27
N TYR A 206 2.43 19.28 -11.36
CA TYR A 206 3.11 20.56 -11.09
C TYR A 206 4.57 20.34 -10.72
N TYR A 207 4.84 19.44 -9.76
CA TYR A 207 6.20 19.12 -9.35
C TYR A 207 7.01 18.51 -10.50
N LEU A 208 6.40 17.61 -11.29
CA LEU A 208 7.04 17.04 -12.46
C LEU A 208 7.46 18.13 -13.45
N ILE A 209 6.57 19.04 -13.81
CA ILE A 209 6.84 20.08 -14.81
C ILE A 209 7.82 21.11 -14.26
N MET A 210 7.62 21.61 -13.03
CA MET A 210 8.38 22.74 -12.48
C MET A 210 9.71 22.33 -11.83
N ASN A 211 9.75 21.20 -11.12
CA ASN A 211 10.92 20.80 -10.35
C ASN A 211 11.80 19.77 -11.07
N ILE A 212 11.22 18.92 -11.92
CA ILE A 212 12.00 17.90 -12.65
C ILE A 212 12.34 18.39 -14.06
N TRP A 213 11.36 18.90 -14.79
CA TRP A 213 11.57 19.42 -16.14
C TRP A 213 11.92 20.90 -16.20
N HIS A 214 11.87 21.61 -15.07
CA HIS A 214 12.15 23.05 -14.97
C HIS A 214 11.35 23.91 -15.95
N CYS A 215 10.16 23.45 -16.35
CA CYS A 215 9.31 24.09 -17.33
C CYS A 215 10.04 24.38 -18.65
N GLN A 216 10.90 23.48 -19.09
CA GLN A 216 11.72 23.67 -20.28
C GLN A 216 11.65 22.45 -21.20
N SER A 217 11.46 22.68 -22.51
CA SER A 217 11.61 21.59 -23.47
C SER A 217 13.10 21.23 -23.62
N PRO A 218 13.48 19.94 -23.55
CA PRO A 218 14.88 19.53 -23.71
C PRO A 218 15.45 19.75 -25.12
N ILE A 219 14.59 19.92 -26.13
CA ILE A 219 15.01 20.03 -27.54
C ILE A 219 15.16 21.50 -27.95
N SER A 220 14.09 22.30 -27.90
CA SER A 220 14.14 23.71 -28.30
C SER A 220 14.37 24.69 -27.14
N GLU A 221 14.53 24.20 -25.91
CA GLU A 221 14.69 25.02 -24.70
C GLU A 221 13.54 26.00 -24.43
N GLU A 222 12.35 25.73 -24.98
CA GLU A 222 11.17 26.59 -24.84
C GLU A 222 10.68 26.59 -23.38
N ARG A 223 10.39 27.77 -22.83
CA ARG A 223 10.03 27.94 -21.41
C ARG A 223 8.58 28.34 -21.18
N ASP A 224 7.86 28.70 -22.24
CA ASP A 224 6.45 29.05 -22.12
C ASP A 224 5.58 27.81 -21.86
N ILE A 225 5.05 27.69 -20.63
CA ILE A 225 4.15 26.60 -20.20
C ILE A 225 3.02 26.35 -21.20
N LYS A 226 2.47 27.42 -21.79
CA LYS A 226 1.31 27.31 -22.69
C LYS A 226 1.64 26.60 -24.00
N ARG A 227 2.92 26.56 -24.37
CA ARG A 227 3.44 25.93 -25.58
C ARG A 227 4.07 24.57 -25.30
N LEU A 228 3.96 24.07 -24.08
CA LEU A 228 4.51 22.79 -23.68
C LEU A 228 3.40 21.74 -23.55
N CYS A 229 3.77 20.49 -23.77
CA CYS A 229 2.93 19.31 -23.58
C CYS A 229 3.78 18.17 -23.01
N LEU A 230 3.16 17.32 -22.20
CA LEU A 230 3.81 16.10 -21.69
C LEU A 230 3.50 14.95 -22.65
N ALA A 231 4.55 14.24 -23.03
CA ALA A 231 4.48 13.10 -23.94
C ALA A 231 5.20 11.88 -23.35
N ARG A 232 5.05 10.73 -24.00
CA ARG A 232 5.84 9.53 -23.72
C ARG A 232 7.26 9.73 -24.26
N TRP A 233 8.27 9.23 -23.54
CA TRP A 233 9.64 9.21 -24.06
C TRP A 233 9.86 8.00 -24.98
N ASP A 234 9.44 6.82 -24.53
CA ASP A 234 9.35 5.61 -25.34
C ASP A 234 7.87 5.40 -25.72
N VAL A 235 7.59 5.49 -27.03
CA VAL A 235 6.22 5.44 -27.59
C VAL A 235 5.55 4.09 -27.33
N GLU A 236 6.33 3.00 -27.29
CA GLU A 236 5.83 1.64 -27.10
C GLU A 236 5.33 1.39 -25.67
N ARG A 237 5.89 2.12 -24.70
CA ARG A 237 5.56 1.95 -23.28
C ARG A 237 4.47 2.93 -22.83
N ASP A 238 3.69 2.51 -21.85
CA ASP A 238 2.69 3.39 -21.23
C ASP A 238 3.34 4.64 -20.61
N TRP A 239 2.57 5.71 -20.55
CA TRP A 239 3.05 6.94 -19.93
C TRP A 239 3.24 6.75 -18.43
N THR A 240 4.43 7.12 -17.95
CA THR A 240 4.80 7.15 -16.54
C THR A 240 5.71 8.35 -16.29
N PRO A 241 5.88 8.82 -15.03
CA PRO A 241 6.82 9.91 -14.71
C PRO A 241 8.26 9.64 -15.15
N TRP A 242 8.62 8.38 -15.35
CA TRP A 242 9.93 7.91 -15.79
C TRP A 242 9.94 7.34 -17.20
N ASN A 243 8.87 7.57 -17.95
CA ASN A 243 8.77 7.41 -19.39
C ASN A 243 8.09 8.64 -19.99
N CYS A 244 8.43 9.83 -19.48
CA CYS A 244 7.82 11.08 -19.94
C CYS A 244 8.87 12.02 -20.52
N ILE A 245 8.43 12.94 -21.36
CA ILE A 245 9.23 14.07 -21.82
C ILE A 245 8.33 15.30 -21.98
N LEU A 246 8.86 16.48 -21.65
CA LEU A 246 8.18 17.75 -21.85
C LEU A 246 8.62 18.34 -23.20
N LEU A 247 7.69 18.48 -24.15
CA LEU A 247 7.97 18.92 -25.51
C LEU A 247 7.04 20.05 -25.92
N THR A 248 7.33 20.70 -27.04
CA THR A 248 6.34 21.53 -27.74
C THR A 248 5.46 20.66 -28.64
N PRO A 249 4.24 21.10 -29.01
CA PRO A 249 3.38 20.35 -29.93
C PRO A 249 4.05 20.00 -31.26
N VAL A 250 4.94 20.87 -31.76
CA VAL A 250 5.69 20.63 -33.01
C VAL A 250 6.75 19.54 -32.81
N GLU A 251 7.51 19.60 -31.71
CA GLU A 251 8.48 18.57 -31.33
C GLU A 251 7.80 17.21 -31.11
N LEU A 252 6.60 17.21 -30.51
CA LEU A 252 5.84 16.00 -30.25
C LEU A 252 5.43 15.27 -31.53
N LEU A 253 5.07 16.00 -32.59
CA LEU A 253 4.74 15.38 -33.88
C LEU A 253 5.94 14.61 -34.43
N VAL A 254 7.12 15.23 -34.41
CA VAL A 254 8.36 14.58 -34.85
C VAL A 254 8.72 13.42 -33.93
N HIS A 255 8.59 13.59 -32.61
CA HIS A 255 8.91 12.54 -31.64
C HIS A 255 8.02 11.30 -31.79
N ASN A 256 6.74 11.46 -32.14
CA ASN A 256 5.84 10.33 -32.34
C ASN A 256 6.20 9.44 -33.55
N GLU A 257 6.96 9.96 -34.51
CA GLU A 257 7.44 9.20 -35.67
C GLU A 257 8.71 8.38 -35.36
N ILE A 258 9.32 8.62 -34.20
CA ILE A 258 10.56 7.97 -33.77
C ILE A 258 10.23 6.66 -33.05
N THR A 259 10.69 5.53 -33.60
CA THR A 259 10.56 4.21 -32.97
C THR A 259 11.71 3.91 -32.00
N HIS A 260 12.95 4.28 -32.36
CA HIS A 260 14.14 4.04 -31.54
C HIS A 260 14.84 5.34 -31.19
N VAL A 261 14.45 5.88 -30.03
CA VAL A 261 14.96 7.12 -29.44
C VAL A 261 16.49 7.12 -29.31
N GLU A 262 17.09 5.97 -29.00
CA GLU A 262 18.54 5.80 -28.79
C GLU A 262 19.39 5.99 -30.07
N GLN A 263 18.77 5.87 -31.25
CA GLN A 263 19.47 6.00 -32.53
C GLN A 263 19.40 7.41 -33.12
N ILE A 264 18.40 8.20 -32.70
CA ILE A 264 18.09 9.50 -33.33
C ILE A 264 18.53 10.68 -32.44
N TYR A 265 18.39 10.57 -31.11
CA TYR A 265 18.80 11.64 -30.21
C TYR A 265 20.27 11.56 -29.82
N ASP A 266 20.87 12.73 -29.54
CA ASP A 266 22.23 12.81 -29.00
C ASP A 266 22.30 12.09 -27.64
N LYS A 267 23.42 11.41 -27.40
CA LYS A 267 23.75 10.72 -26.15
C LYS A 267 23.66 11.65 -24.94
N ASN A 268 24.00 12.92 -25.12
CA ASN A 268 23.90 13.93 -24.05
C ASN A 268 22.44 14.15 -23.63
N LEU A 269 21.54 14.29 -24.61
CA LEU A 269 20.10 14.47 -24.36
C LEU A 269 19.50 13.22 -23.70
N ILE A 270 19.87 12.04 -24.16
CA ILE A 270 19.42 10.77 -23.58
C ILE A 270 19.87 10.66 -22.11
N ALA A 271 21.12 11.06 -21.81
CA ALA A 271 21.64 11.06 -20.45
C ALA A 271 20.90 12.04 -19.54
N GLU A 272 20.61 13.25 -20.03
CA GLU A 272 19.86 14.26 -19.28
C GLU A 272 18.43 13.80 -18.97
N VAL A 273 17.72 13.29 -19.98
CA VAL A 273 16.38 12.74 -19.83
C VAL A 273 16.40 11.54 -18.88
N GLY A 274 17.38 10.65 -19.02
CA GLY A 274 17.56 9.51 -18.11
C GLY A 274 17.82 9.93 -16.67
N TYR A 275 18.54 11.03 -16.44
CA TYR A 275 18.72 11.61 -15.09
C TYR A 275 17.40 12.14 -14.52
N LYS A 276 16.63 12.90 -15.31
CA LYS A 276 15.30 13.38 -14.93
C LYS A 276 14.34 12.23 -14.61
N HIS A 277 14.36 11.14 -15.38
CA HIS A 277 13.58 9.94 -15.11
C HIS A 277 13.99 9.26 -13.79
N LYS A 278 15.29 9.20 -13.48
CA LYS A 278 15.76 8.67 -12.18
C LYS A 278 15.26 9.53 -11.02
N MET A 279 15.31 10.86 -11.15
CA MET A 279 14.74 11.78 -10.15
C MET A 279 13.23 11.56 -9.98
N ALA A 280 12.50 11.40 -11.08
CA ALA A 280 11.08 11.09 -11.06
C ALA A 280 10.79 9.75 -10.35
N LYS A 281 11.54 8.68 -10.66
CA LYS A 281 11.40 7.38 -9.96
C LYS A 281 11.63 7.50 -8.46
N PHE A 282 12.64 8.26 -8.05
CA PHE A 282 12.93 8.44 -6.62
C PHE A 282 11.81 9.20 -5.92
N LYS A 283 11.30 10.28 -6.53
CA LYS A 283 10.20 11.08 -5.96
C LYS A 283 8.88 10.31 -5.90
N PHE A 284 8.56 9.59 -6.97
CA PHE A 284 7.30 8.87 -7.15
C PHE A 284 7.42 7.38 -6.82
N LEU A 285 8.37 6.98 -5.97
CA LEU A 285 8.60 5.58 -5.59
C LEU A 285 7.34 4.91 -5.02
N HIS A 286 6.49 5.67 -4.33
CA HIS A 286 5.20 5.20 -3.82
C HIS A 286 4.24 4.79 -4.95
N LEU A 287 4.32 5.43 -6.13
CA LEU A 287 3.54 5.10 -7.32
C LEU A 287 4.05 3.84 -8.03
N CYS A 288 5.33 3.47 -7.87
CA CYS A 288 5.89 2.24 -8.43
C CYS A 288 5.22 0.96 -7.88
N LYS A 289 4.63 1.02 -6.66
CA LYS A 289 3.87 -0.11 -6.09
C LYS A 289 2.57 -0.36 -6.87
N PHE A 290 1.92 0.72 -7.30
CA PHE A 290 0.68 0.67 -8.07
C PHE A 290 0.93 0.19 -9.50
N ASP A 291 2.00 0.65 -10.14
CA ASP A 291 2.41 0.22 -11.49
C ASP A 291 2.50 -1.32 -11.60
N LYS A 292 3.14 -1.98 -10.63
CA LYS A 292 3.25 -3.46 -10.62
C LYS A 292 1.93 -4.19 -10.33
N GLN A 293 1.09 -3.66 -9.44
CA GLN A 293 -0.17 -4.30 -9.03
C GLN A 293 -1.26 -4.19 -10.10
N TYR A 294 -1.35 -3.08 -10.83
CA TYR A 294 -2.41 -2.87 -11.83
C TYR A 294 -2.11 -3.57 -13.17
N THR A 295 -0.86 -3.59 -13.62
CA THR A 295 -0.46 -4.32 -14.84
C THR A 295 -0.66 -5.83 -14.69
N GLN A 296 -0.55 -6.36 -13.46
CA GLN A 296 -0.73 -7.78 -13.18
C GLN A 296 -2.18 -8.19 -12.90
N SER A 297 -3.03 -7.29 -12.40
CA SER A 297 -4.39 -7.64 -11.94
C SER A 297 -5.51 -7.34 -12.95
N GLY A 298 -5.31 -6.44 -13.93
CA GLY A 298 -6.35 -6.11 -14.92
C GLY A 298 -7.62 -5.45 -14.34
N LEU A 299 -7.62 -5.06 -13.07
CA LEU A 299 -8.79 -4.59 -12.32
C LEU A 299 -9.21 -3.12 -12.59
N TRP A 300 -8.73 -2.53 -13.69
CA TRP A 300 -8.90 -1.10 -13.99
C TRP A 300 -10.37 -0.65 -14.01
N PHE A 301 -11.30 -1.54 -14.37
CA PHE A 301 -12.72 -1.23 -14.50
C PHE A 301 -13.46 -0.97 -13.18
N ALA A 302 -12.93 -1.39 -12.03
CA ALA A 302 -13.64 -1.30 -10.75
C ALA A 302 -13.54 0.08 -10.08
N GLN A 303 -12.43 0.81 -10.27
CA GLN A 303 -12.19 2.10 -9.60
C GLN A 303 -12.58 3.33 -10.44
N SER A 304 -12.59 3.23 -11.77
CA SER A 304 -12.95 4.36 -12.64
C SER A 304 -14.39 4.86 -12.43
N LYS A 305 -15.29 3.97 -12.00
CA LYS A 305 -16.67 4.32 -11.62
C LYS A 305 -16.79 5.22 -10.38
N GLN A 306 -15.82 5.19 -9.49
CA GLN A 306 -15.81 6.03 -8.28
C GLN A 306 -15.18 7.41 -8.51
N MET A 307 -14.27 7.55 -9.49
CA MET A 307 -13.64 8.83 -9.83
C MET A 307 -14.49 9.67 -10.81
N SER A 308 -15.33 9.05 -11.64
CA SER A 308 -16.26 9.78 -12.53
C SER A 308 -17.49 10.32 -11.80
N SER A 309 -17.91 9.73 -10.69
CA SER A 309 -19.08 10.18 -9.90
C SER A 309 -18.79 11.40 -8.99
N GLY A 310 -17.55 11.89 -8.95
CA GLY A 310 -17.15 13.03 -8.13
C GLY A 310 -16.82 14.31 -8.91
N SER A 311 -17.04 14.32 -10.23
CA SER A 311 -16.66 15.44 -11.11
C SER A 311 -17.79 15.91 -12.04
N GLU A 312 -19.04 15.61 -11.73
CA GLU A 312 -20.22 16.17 -12.43
C GLU A 312 -21.06 17.14 -11.58
N ASP A 313 -20.76 17.30 -10.29
CA ASP A 313 -21.39 18.34 -9.46
C ASP A 313 -20.34 19.25 -8.82
N SER A 314 -19.80 20.21 -9.61
CA SER A 314 -19.22 21.51 -9.19
C SER A 314 -18.64 22.26 -10.38
#